data_AF-A0A078A1X7-F1
#
_entry.id   AF-A0A078A1X7-F1
#
_cell.length_a   1.000
_cell.length_b   1.000
_cell.length_c   1.000
_cell.angle_alpha   90.00
_cell.angle_beta   90.00
_cell.angle_gamma   90.00
#
_symmetry.space_group_name_H-M   'P 1'
#
loop_
_entity.id
_entity.type
_entity.pdbx_description
1 polymer ?
#
loop_
_entity_poly.entity_id
_entity_poly.type
_entity_poly.pdbx_seq_one_letter_code
_entity_poly.pdbx_strand_id
1 'polypeptide(L)'
;MKNIESVLNKSNETLTKKPNRPESQQNQKLGNTQGGNTQKKGGANSKQQLQNQELGKDVKDIKTHEWYQMYGDISSKLESQLEENKKIQEDLARRQDRYQKRELEYRKHIEDLQRELRVRYGYETDAYQKNEKIIGALKKQLDDNIDGIQPKTKKLKEEQEKDIVRKFNSELSKMKKKIEERKTQKGDQAADLKDRENELHHHLELITNIAQRIDNENRALMKKNQELKHEYKTQEDDRELLVKQLVMQKKENAKIREEIEFYERIIEEKAEDVDDEENIDIDKIDTASHAYNGMQSKMSGKRDMSAVNKNQNQRSQLNTRGTNRSQSNANQIPQQTQQTGPLVYIPQKKVESEEEKVKRYERVIEKLKKMLDHERKSLRMGRLQYQREMQSKTELEHLLRETVEQVRQERKNQKKSQSMGGVKFINSVGGQNDNEDLSDLTQSERERVIELLLSQERVIALLYEKTFPMTSADTNKMNYGEGIPTGGQNQMSQGSSQQLHEIQNNQDDEDEDDQ
;
A
#
# COMPACT_ATOMS: atom_id res chain seq x y z
N MET A 1 -27.89 44.23 21.45
CA MET A 1 -28.29 43.33 20.34
C MET A 1 -29.17 44.09 19.35
N LYS A 2 -28.56 44.92 18.49
CA LYS A 2 -29.25 45.75 17.48
C LYS A 2 -28.34 45.94 16.25
N ASN A 3 -28.10 44.87 15.48
CA ASN A 3 -27.40 44.98 14.18
C ASN A 3 -27.45 43.71 13.32
N ILE A 4 -28.65 43.21 13.00
CA ILE A 4 -28.81 42.10 12.02
C ILE A 4 -30.05 42.33 11.13
N GLU A 5 -30.21 43.53 10.54
CA GLU A 5 -31.34 43.81 9.63
C GLU A 5 -30.98 44.64 8.38
N SER A 6 -29.71 44.66 7.93
CA SER A 6 -29.30 45.52 6.80
C SER A 6 -28.68 44.83 5.57
N VAL A 7 -28.82 43.51 5.39
CA VAL A 7 -28.11 42.79 4.28
C VAL A 7 -29.04 42.13 3.23
N LEU A 8 -30.36 42.36 3.26
CA LEU A 8 -31.29 41.71 2.31
C LEU A 8 -32.00 42.66 1.33
N ASN A 9 -31.32 43.68 0.80
CA ASN A 9 -31.94 44.58 -0.19
C ASN A 9 -31.00 45.17 -1.27
N LYS A 10 -30.08 44.37 -1.82
CA LYS A 10 -29.26 44.76 -2.98
C LYS A 10 -29.05 43.61 -3.98
N SER A 11 -30.14 43.17 -4.62
CA SER A 11 -30.08 42.28 -5.80
C SER A 11 -31.30 42.49 -6.70
N ASN A 12 -31.50 43.71 -7.22
CA ASN A 12 -32.50 43.98 -8.25
C ASN A 12 -31.98 45.07 -9.19
N GLU A 13 -31.00 44.72 -10.02
CA GLU A 13 -30.65 45.52 -11.18
C GLU A 13 -29.99 44.65 -12.25
N THR A 14 -30.43 44.85 -13.50
CA THR A 14 -29.90 44.31 -14.76
C THR A 14 -30.33 42.89 -15.17
N LEU A 15 -31.37 42.80 -16.02
CA LEU A 15 -31.37 42.07 -17.32
C LEU A 15 -32.79 42.07 -17.93
N THR A 16 -33.21 43.20 -18.47
CA THR A 16 -34.31 43.28 -19.44
C THR A 16 -33.71 43.24 -20.86
N LYS A 17 -33.49 42.03 -21.41
CA LYS A 17 -33.22 41.85 -22.84
C LYS A 17 -34.43 41.20 -23.51
N LYS A 18 -35.21 42.05 -24.19
CA LYS A 18 -36.26 41.68 -25.15
C LYS A 18 -35.64 40.94 -26.35
N PRO A 19 -36.30 39.92 -26.93
CA PRO A 19 -35.95 39.45 -28.26
C PRO A 19 -36.54 40.41 -29.30
N ASN A 20 -35.65 40.99 -30.10
CA ASN A 20 -35.96 41.86 -31.22
C ASN A 20 -36.54 41.04 -32.38
N ARG A 21 -37.70 41.50 -32.85
CA ARG A 21 -38.34 41.16 -34.13
C ARG A 21 -37.60 41.89 -35.26
N PRO A 22 -37.26 41.26 -36.40
CA PRO A 22 -36.91 42.02 -37.59
C PRO A 22 -38.11 42.08 -38.53
N GLU A 23 -38.64 43.30 -38.68
CA GLU A 23 -39.48 43.68 -39.82
C GLU A 23 -38.59 44.20 -40.95
N SER A 24 -39.04 43.85 -42.15
CA SER A 24 -38.60 44.21 -43.49
C SER A 24 -38.18 45.67 -43.72
N GLN A 25 -37.21 45.90 -44.61
CA GLN A 25 -37.44 46.47 -45.96
C GLN A 25 -36.12 46.75 -46.71
N GLN A 26 -36.09 46.33 -47.99
CA GLN A 26 -35.53 47.02 -49.19
C GLN A 26 -34.05 47.50 -49.17
N ASN A 27 -33.20 47.36 -50.19
CA ASN A 27 -33.39 47.22 -51.64
C ASN A 27 -32.02 46.97 -52.32
N GLN A 28 -32.02 46.35 -53.51
CA GLN A 28 -31.07 46.52 -54.64
C GLN A 28 -29.59 46.05 -54.42
N LYS A 29 -28.91 45.31 -55.31
CA LYS A 29 -28.83 45.41 -56.79
C LYS A 29 -28.03 44.22 -57.36
N LEU A 30 -28.45 43.76 -58.55
CA LEU A 30 -27.69 43.23 -59.71
C LEU A 30 -27.07 41.82 -59.74
N GLY A 31 -27.42 41.09 -60.80
CA GLY A 31 -26.77 39.87 -61.31
C GLY A 31 -27.76 38.84 -61.87
N ASN A 32 -28.66 39.18 -62.80
CA ASN A 32 -28.52 38.97 -64.25
C ASN A 32 -28.16 37.52 -64.69
N THR A 33 -29.15 36.69 -65.06
CA THR A 33 -29.18 35.98 -66.36
C THR A 33 -30.55 35.33 -66.65
N GLN A 34 -31.06 35.66 -67.84
CA GLN A 34 -32.08 35.05 -68.72
C GLN A 34 -32.24 33.51 -68.57
N GLY A 35 -33.34 32.81 -68.91
CA GLY A 35 -34.53 33.06 -69.72
C GLY A 35 -35.10 31.70 -70.21
N GLY A 36 -36.38 31.65 -70.64
CA GLY A 36 -37.03 30.52 -71.35
C GLY A 36 -37.82 29.57 -70.42
N ASN A 37 -39.15 29.41 -70.48
CA ASN A 37 -40.14 29.22 -71.56
C ASN A 37 -39.93 27.96 -72.41
N THR A 38 -40.70 26.90 -72.15
CA THR A 38 -41.13 25.81 -73.07
C THR A 38 -42.10 24.91 -72.28
N GLN A 39 -43.42 24.88 -72.50
CA GLN A 39 -44.17 24.24 -73.60
C GLN A 39 -43.74 22.81 -73.98
N LYS A 40 -44.71 21.89 -73.85
CA LYS A 40 -45.04 20.73 -74.70
C LYS A 40 -43.91 19.99 -75.45
N LYS A 41 -43.82 18.68 -75.17
CA LYS A 41 -43.67 17.47 -76.04
C LYS A 41 -42.96 16.41 -75.17
N GLY A 42 -43.41 15.17 -75.04
CA GLY A 42 -43.71 14.22 -76.10
C GLY A 42 -42.46 13.38 -76.37
N GLY A 43 -42.38 12.18 -75.76
CA GLY A 43 -41.65 10.99 -76.24
C GLY A 43 -40.12 11.00 -76.23
N ALA A 44 -39.51 10.06 -75.50
CA ALA A 44 -38.63 9.00 -76.04
C ALA A 44 -37.75 8.37 -74.95
N ASN A 45 -37.84 7.03 -74.87
CA ASN A 45 -36.74 6.09 -74.58
C ASN A 45 -35.76 6.40 -73.42
N SER A 46 -36.03 5.77 -72.27
CA SER A 46 -34.99 5.05 -71.55
C SER A 46 -35.52 3.68 -71.16
N LYS A 47 -35.35 2.77 -72.12
CA LYS A 47 -35.55 1.33 -72.05
C LYS A 47 -34.57 0.77 -71.01
N GLN A 48 -34.95 0.80 -69.73
CA GLN A 48 -34.27 0.01 -68.72
C GLN A 48 -34.65 -1.45 -68.95
N GLN A 49 -33.65 -2.18 -69.44
CA GLN A 49 -33.48 -3.62 -69.47
C GLN A 49 -34.15 -4.31 -68.25
N LEU A 50 -35.43 -4.64 -68.41
CA LEU A 50 -36.03 -5.79 -67.73
C LEU A 50 -35.38 -7.01 -68.35
N GLN A 51 -34.39 -7.54 -67.64
CA GLN A 51 -33.85 -8.87 -67.88
C GLN A 51 -35.01 -9.86 -67.60
N ASN A 52 -35.72 -10.24 -68.66
CA ASN A 52 -36.57 -11.43 -68.67
C ASN A 52 -35.66 -12.63 -68.39
N GLN A 53 -35.56 -13.04 -67.13
CA GLN A 53 -35.13 -14.38 -66.78
C GLN A 53 -36.29 -15.34 -67.03
N GLU A 54 -36.14 -16.12 -68.10
CA GLU A 54 -36.61 -17.50 -68.26
C GLU A 54 -37.74 -17.98 -67.33
N LEU A 55 -38.98 -17.60 -67.62
CA LEU A 55 -40.17 -18.36 -67.25
C LEU A 55 -40.51 -19.32 -68.40
N GLY A 56 -39.63 -20.30 -68.60
CA GLY A 56 -39.77 -21.41 -69.53
C GLY A 56 -39.30 -22.72 -68.93
N LYS A 57 -39.32 -22.84 -67.60
CA LYS A 57 -39.15 -24.13 -66.91
C LYS A 57 -40.52 -24.78 -66.78
N ASP A 58 -40.63 -26.00 -67.30
CA ASP A 58 -41.79 -26.86 -67.22
C ASP A 58 -42.44 -26.79 -65.83
N VAL A 59 -43.73 -26.40 -65.82
CA VAL A 59 -44.61 -26.28 -64.62
C VAL A 59 -44.75 -27.61 -63.86
N LYS A 60 -44.17 -28.71 -64.38
CA LYS A 60 -44.29 -30.06 -63.82
C LYS A 60 -43.29 -30.37 -62.69
N ASP A 61 -42.23 -29.56 -62.51
CA ASP A 61 -41.18 -29.82 -61.50
C ASP A 61 -40.82 -28.60 -60.62
N ILE A 62 -41.71 -27.60 -60.50
CA ILE A 62 -41.58 -26.64 -59.39
C ILE A 62 -41.90 -27.43 -58.13
N LYS A 63 -40.84 -27.88 -57.44
CA LYS A 63 -40.94 -28.53 -56.14
C LYS A 63 -41.85 -27.67 -55.28
N THR A 64 -42.85 -28.27 -54.65
CA THR A 64 -43.83 -27.62 -53.77
C THR A 64 -43.24 -26.51 -52.89
N HIS A 65 -41.98 -26.67 -52.47
CA HIS A 65 -41.20 -25.69 -51.72
C HIS A 65 -41.00 -24.31 -52.39
N GLU A 66 -40.66 -24.22 -53.69
CA GLU A 66 -40.42 -22.94 -54.37
C GLU A 66 -41.72 -22.13 -54.52
N TRP A 67 -42.84 -22.83 -54.73
CA TRP A 67 -44.18 -22.21 -54.69
C TRP A 67 -44.53 -21.65 -53.31
N TYR A 68 -44.22 -22.40 -52.24
CA TYR A 68 -44.41 -21.90 -50.86
C TYR A 68 -43.52 -20.69 -50.57
N GLN A 69 -42.30 -20.66 -51.08
CA GLN A 69 -41.40 -19.52 -50.92
C GLN A 69 -41.91 -18.28 -51.67
N MET A 70 -42.30 -18.42 -52.94
CA MET A 70 -42.86 -17.31 -53.71
C MET A 70 -44.18 -16.80 -53.09
N TYR A 71 -45.04 -17.70 -52.63
CA TYR A 71 -46.25 -17.33 -51.89
C TYR A 71 -45.92 -16.59 -50.59
N GLY A 72 -44.91 -17.05 -49.85
CA GLY A 72 -44.39 -16.38 -48.65
C GLY A 72 -43.88 -14.97 -48.95
N ASP A 73 -43.06 -14.81 -49.99
CA ASP A 73 -42.50 -13.50 -50.39
C ASP A 73 -43.61 -12.53 -50.85
N ILE A 74 -44.58 -13.02 -51.63
CA ILE A 74 -45.75 -12.24 -52.04
C ILE A 74 -46.58 -11.86 -50.82
N SER A 75 -46.79 -12.78 -49.88
CA SER A 75 -47.54 -12.52 -48.65
C SER A 75 -46.85 -11.50 -47.76
N SER A 76 -45.53 -11.60 -47.58
CA SER A 76 -44.75 -10.61 -46.82
C SER A 76 -44.73 -9.25 -47.51
N LYS A 77 -44.66 -9.22 -48.85
CA LYS A 77 -44.74 -7.96 -49.61
C LYS A 77 -46.12 -7.32 -49.50
N LEU A 78 -47.18 -8.11 -49.55
CA LEU A 78 -48.55 -7.65 -49.33
C LEU A 78 -48.73 -7.10 -47.91
N GLU A 79 -48.22 -7.80 -46.89
CA GLU A 79 -48.25 -7.35 -45.50
C GLU A 79 -47.46 -6.05 -45.30
N SER A 80 -46.27 -5.94 -45.88
CA SER A 80 -45.47 -4.72 -45.84
C SER A 80 -46.19 -3.54 -46.51
N GLN A 81 -46.88 -3.77 -47.64
CA GLN A 81 -47.68 -2.72 -48.29
C GLN A 81 -48.93 -2.34 -47.48
N LEU A 82 -49.56 -3.29 -46.77
CA LEU A 82 -50.67 -2.99 -45.87
C LEU A 82 -50.22 -2.12 -44.69
N GLU A 83 -49.06 -2.42 -44.09
CA GLU A 83 -48.50 -1.62 -43.00
C GLU A 83 -48.04 -0.23 -43.47
N GLU A 84 -47.46 -0.11 -44.66
CA GLU A 84 -47.14 1.19 -45.27
C GLU A 84 -48.40 2.03 -45.54
N ASN A 85 -49.44 1.42 -46.12
CA ASN A 85 -50.72 2.08 -46.33
C ASN A 85 -51.34 2.55 -45.01
N LYS A 86 -51.24 1.74 -43.94
CA LYS A 86 -51.70 2.13 -42.60
C LYS A 86 -50.93 3.34 -42.05
N LYS A 87 -49.60 3.37 -42.17
CA LYS A 87 -48.79 4.53 -41.78
C LYS A 87 -49.16 5.79 -42.56
N ILE A 88 -49.39 5.66 -43.86
CA ILE A 88 -49.84 6.78 -44.71
C ILE A 88 -51.22 7.28 -44.26
N GLN A 89 -52.16 6.38 -43.96
CA GLN A 89 -53.48 6.75 -43.43
C GLN A 89 -53.39 7.47 -42.08
N GLU A 90 -52.56 7.00 -41.15
CA GLU A 90 -52.35 7.66 -39.86
C GLU A 90 -51.68 9.05 -39.98
N ASP A 91 -50.74 9.22 -40.92
CA ASP A 91 -50.15 10.54 -41.19
C ASP A 91 -51.14 11.49 -41.86
N LEU A 92 -51.94 11.01 -42.83
CA LEU A 92 -53.03 11.78 -43.42
C LEU A 92 -54.04 12.23 -42.37
N ALA A 93 -54.43 11.34 -41.45
CA ALA A 93 -55.30 11.68 -40.33
C ALA A 93 -54.67 12.74 -39.42
N ARG A 94 -53.39 12.58 -39.02
CA ARG A 94 -52.67 13.58 -38.21
C ARG A 94 -52.56 14.94 -38.91
N ARG A 95 -52.36 14.96 -40.23
CA ARG A 95 -52.35 16.19 -41.03
C ARG A 95 -53.72 16.85 -41.05
N GLN A 96 -54.77 16.07 -41.32
CA GLN A 96 -56.14 16.55 -41.31
C GLN A 96 -56.50 17.16 -39.95
N ASP A 97 -56.16 16.51 -38.85
CA ASP A 97 -56.34 17.02 -37.49
C ASP A 97 -55.64 18.36 -37.26
N ARG A 98 -54.38 18.50 -37.71
CA ARG A 98 -53.64 19.78 -37.64
C ARG A 98 -54.27 20.86 -38.51
N TYR A 99 -54.81 20.52 -39.68
CA TYR A 99 -55.53 21.47 -40.53
C TYR A 99 -56.82 21.93 -39.86
N GLN A 100 -57.63 21.00 -39.35
CA GLN A 100 -58.87 21.32 -38.65
C GLN A 100 -58.63 22.17 -37.40
N LYS A 101 -57.59 21.87 -36.60
CA LYS A 101 -57.23 22.70 -35.44
C LYS A 101 -56.86 24.12 -35.83
N ARG A 102 -56.00 24.29 -36.84
CA ARG A 102 -55.63 25.62 -37.34
C ARG A 102 -56.82 26.38 -37.93
N GLU A 103 -57.68 25.69 -38.67
CA GLU A 103 -58.90 26.31 -39.22
C GLU A 103 -59.83 26.79 -38.09
N LEU A 104 -60.02 25.97 -37.06
CA LEU A 104 -60.78 26.34 -35.87
C LEU A 104 -60.18 27.56 -35.16
N GLU A 105 -58.86 27.60 -35.01
CA GLU A 105 -58.12 28.74 -34.44
C GLU A 105 -58.32 30.01 -35.27
N TYR A 106 -58.23 29.92 -36.60
CA TYR A 106 -58.48 31.07 -37.48
C TYR A 106 -59.93 31.55 -37.43
N ARG A 107 -60.91 30.63 -37.43
CA ARG A 107 -62.32 30.99 -37.26
C ARG A 107 -62.55 31.74 -35.96
N LYS A 108 -61.99 31.23 -34.85
CA LYS A 108 -62.05 31.89 -33.54
C LYS A 108 -61.39 33.28 -33.58
N HIS A 109 -60.22 33.40 -34.23
CA HIS A 109 -59.54 34.69 -34.35
C HIS A 109 -60.34 35.71 -35.18
N ILE A 110 -60.99 35.27 -36.26
CA ILE A 110 -61.89 36.10 -37.05
C ILE A 110 -63.07 36.57 -36.19
N GLU A 111 -63.68 35.68 -35.40
CA GLU A 111 -64.77 36.02 -34.49
C GLU A 111 -64.33 37.04 -33.43
N ASP A 112 -63.14 36.89 -32.85
CA ASP A 112 -62.56 37.82 -31.88
C ASP A 112 -62.32 39.21 -32.51
N LEU A 113 -61.76 39.28 -33.72
CA LEU A 113 -61.54 40.54 -34.45
C LEU A 113 -62.87 41.22 -34.82
N GLN A 114 -63.86 40.45 -35.29
CA GLN A 114 -65.19 40.97 -35.58
C GLN A 114 -65.87 41.51 -34.33
N ARG A 115 -65.71 40.83 -33.19
CA ARG A 115 -66.21 41.30 -31.90
C ARG A 115 -65.50 42.59 -31.47
N GLU A 116 -64.17 42.66 -31.58
CA GLU A 116 -63.42 43.89 -31.27
C GLU A 116 -63.91 45.09 -32.08
N LEU A 117 -64.17 44.89 -33.38
CA LEU A 117 -64.77 45.93 -34.23
C LEU A 117 -66.15 46.35 -33.69
N ARG A 118 -67.05 45.40 -33.34
CA ARG A 118 -68.36 45.73 -32.77
C ARG A 118 -68.27 46.53 -31.47
N VAL A 119 -67.33 46.19 -30.59
CA VAL A 119 -67.08 46.92 -29.34
C VAL A 119 -66.58 48.34 -29.63
N ARG A 120 -65.59 48.50 -30.53
CA ARG A 120 -65.01 49.81 -30.88
C ARG A 120 -66.03 50.77 -31.50
N TYR A 121 -66.96 50.26 -32.32
CA TYR A 121 -68.03 51.06 -32.91
C TYR A 121 -69.24 51.26 -31.99
N GLY A 122 -69.21 50.73 -30.75
CA GLY A 122 -70.30 50.88 -29.79
C GLY A 122 -71.56 50.07 -30.11
N TYR A 123 -71.48 49.12 -31.06
CA TYR A 123 -72.61 48.25 -31.43
C TYR A 123 -72.88 47.16 -30.37
N GLU A 124 -71.93 46.88 -29.48
CA GLU A 124 -72.05 45.88 -28.42
C GLU A 124 -72.19 46.57 -27.06
N THR A 125 -73.43 46.80 -26.63
CA THR A 125 -73.77 47.50 -25.38
C THR A 125 -73.43 46.70 -24.11
N ASP A 126 -73.28 45.38 -24.23
CA ASP A 126 -72.96 44.44 -23.14
C ASP A 126 -71.48 44.01 -23.12
N ALA A 127 -70.62 44.67 -23.90
CA ALA A 127 -69.21 44.33 -24.06
C ALA A 127 -68.47 44.24 -22.71
N TYR A 128 -68.75 45.16 -21.78
CA TYR A 128 -68.13 45.19 -20.46
C TYR A 128 -68.47 43.94 -19.64
N GLN A 129 -69.76 43.56 -19.57
CA GLN A 129 -70.21 42.38 -18.82
C GLN A 129 -69.64 41.07 -19.39
N LYS A 130 -69.56 40.96 -20.72
CA LYS A 130 -68.94 39.80 -21.38
C LYS A 130 -67.44 39.73 -21.10
N ASN A 131 -66.74 40.86 -21.14
CA ASN A 131 -65.31 40.92 -20.81
C ASN A 131 -65.06 40.58 -19.34
N GLU A 132 -65.91 41.04 -18.43
CA GLU A 132 -65.85 40.68 -17.01
C GLU A 132 -66.01 39.16 -16.79
N LYS A 133 -66.96 38.51 -17.49
CA LYS A 133 -67.12 37.05 -17.46
C LYS A 133 -65.88 36.31 -17.98
N ILE A 134 -65.28 36.78 -19.07
CA ILE A 134 -64.07 36.19 -19.64
C ILE A 134 -62.88 36.37 -18.69
N ILE A 135 -62.71 37.56 -18.12
CA ILE A 135 -61.68 37.84 -17.11
C ILE A 135 -61.89 36.94 -15.89
N GLY A 136 -63.13 36.76 -15.42
CA GLY A 136 -63.47 35.85 -14.33
C GLY A 136 -63.11 34.39 -14.64
N ALA A 137 -63.40 33.91 -15.85
CA ALA A 137 -63.04 32.56 -16.29
C ALA A 137 -61.52 32.37 -16.40
N LEU A 138 -60.79 33.33 -16.97
CA LEU A 138 -59.34 33.31 -17.06
C LEU A 138 -58.68 33.36 -15.68
N LYS A 139 -59.22 34.18 -14.77
CA LYS A 139 -58.77 34.25 -13.38
C LYS A 139 -58.97 32.91 -12.68
N LYS A 140 -60.15 32.29 -12.83
CA LYS A 140 -60.41 30.94 -12.28
C LYS A 140 -59.43 29.90 -12.85
N GLN A 141 -59.16 29.93 -14.15
CA GLN A 141 -58.19 29.03 -14.78
C GLN A 141 -56.76 29.27 -14.27
N LEU A 142 -56.37 30.53 -14.03
CA LEU A 142 -55.09 30.88 -13.41
C LEU A 142 -55.02 30.35 -11.98
N ASP A 143 -56.06 30.55 -11.18
CA ASP A 143 -56.16 30.06 -9.81
C ASP A 143 -56.08 28.53 -9.77
N ASP A 144 -56.83 27.82 -10.62
CA ASP A 144 -56.79 26.35 -10.76
C ASP A 144 -55.39 25.85 -11.16
N ASN A 145 -54.69 26.57 -12.05
CA ASN A 145 -53.32 26.25 -12.45
C ASN A 145 -52.32 26.50 -11.31
N ILE A 146 -52.47 27.60 -10.57
CA ILE A 146 -51.65 27.92 -9.40
C ILE A 146 -51.85 26.85 -8.33
N ASP A 147 -53.10 26.50 -8.03
CA ASP A 147 -53.48 25.45 -7.09
C ASP A 147 -53.00 24.06 -7.54
N GLY A 148 -52.87 23.82 -8.85
CA GLY A 148 -52.26 22.60 -9.39
C GLY A 148 -50.74 22.56 -9.29
N ILE A 149 -50.05 23.71 -9.33
CA ILE A 149 -48.59 23.81 -9.23
C ILE A 149 -48.12 23.73 -7.77
N GLN A 150 -48.83 24.40 -6.84
CA GLN A 150 -48.48 24.41 -5.42
C GLN A 150 -48.24 23.02 -4.79
N PRO A 151 -49.12 22.01 -4.95
CA PRO A 151 -48.90 20.68 -4.38
C PRO A 151 -47.75 19.94 -5.07
N LYS A 152 -47.52 20.17 -6.37
CA LYS A 152 -46.37 19.61 -7.09
C LYS A 152 -45.07 20.19 -6.57
N THR A 153 -45.01 21.50 -6.37
CA THR A 153 -43.84 22.18 -5.78
C THR A 153 -43.61 21.74 -4.34
N LYS A 154 -44.67 21.58 -3.53
CA LYS A 154 -44.57 21.05 -2.16
C LYS A 154 -44.02 19.62 -2.16
N LYS A 155 -44.57 18.73 -3.00
CA LYS A 155 -44.11 17.34 -3.12
C LYS A 155 -42.65 17.26 -3.57
N LEU A 156 -42.25 18.07 -4.54
CA LEU A 156 -40.86 18.13 -5.02
C LEU A 156 -39.90 18.59 -3.91
N LYS A 157 -40.29 19.60 -3.11
CA LYS A 157 -39.49 20.04 -1.96
C LYS A 157 -39.34 18.94 -0.90
N GLU A 158 -40.42 18.24 -0.57
CA GLU A 158 -40.40 17.12 0.38
C GLU A 158 -39.51 15.95 -0.12
N GLU A 159 -39.52 15.67 -1.42
CA GLU A 159 -38.67 14.64 -2.04
C GLU A 159 -37.19 15.05 -2.01
N GLN A 160 -36.88 16.29 -2.37
CA GLN A 160 -35.52 16.84 -2.27
C GLN A 160 -35.00 16.82 -0.82
N GLU A 161 -35.84 17.18 0.16
CA GLU A 161 -35.47 17.12 1.58
C GLU A 161 -35.17 15.67 2.00
N LYS A 162 -36.00 14.69 1.61
CA LYS A 162 -35.76 13.27 1.89
C LYS A 162 -34.45 12.78 1.28
N ASP A 163 -34.13 13.20 0.05
CA ASP A 163 -32.88 12.79 -0.61
C ASP A 163 -31.65 13.43 0.03
N ILE A 164 -31.74 14.69 0.44
CA ILE A 164 -30.70 15.37 1.23
C ILE A 164 -30.47 14.61 2.54
N VAL A 165 -31.54 14.28 3.27
CA VAL A 165 -31.46 13.53 4.54
C VAL A 165 -30.87 12.13 4.32
N ARG A 166 -31.25 11.41 3.25
CA ARG A 166 -30.65 10.11 2.90
C ARG A 166 -29.15 10.23 2.63
N LYS A 167 -28.73 11.25 1.87
CA LYS A 167 -27.32 11.50 1.58
C LYS A 167 -26.54 11.81 2.85
N PHE A 168 -27.05 12.67 3.73
CA PHE A 168 -26.43 12.97 5.01
C PHE A 168 -26.32 11.74 5.92
N ASN A 169 -27.38 10.93 6.01
CA ASN A 169 -27.37 9.71 6.82
C ASN A 169 -26.38 8.66 6.27
N SER A 170 -26.24 8.56 4.95
CA SER A 170 -25.24 7.70 4.31
C SER A 170 -23.82 8.15 4.67
N GLU A 171 -23.53 9.45 4.54
CA GLU A 171 -22.20 10.00 4.87
C GLU A 171 -21.89 9.90 6.37
N LEU A 172 -22.86 10.17 7.25
CA LEU A 172 -22.71 9.94 8.70
C LEU A 172 -22.42 8.48 9.03
N SER A 173 -23.07 7.53 8.35
CA SER A 173 -22.81 6.10 8.54
C SER A 173 -21.41 5.71 8.07
N LYS A 174 -20.95 6.23 6.92
CA LYS A 174 -19.58 6.03 6.43
C LYS A 174 -18.55 6.61 7.41
N MET A 175 -18.80 7.81 7.94
CA MET A 175 -17.90 8.45 8.90
C MET A 175 -17.84 7.68 10.22
N LYS A 176 -18.98 7.24 10.75
CA LYS A 176 -19.05 6.36 11.92
C LYS A 176 -18.25 5.06 11.70
N LYS A 177 -18.42 4.42 10.54
CA LYS A 177 -17.66 3.21 10.18
C LYS A 177 -16.15 3.46 10.15
N LYS A 178 -15.69 4.56 9.54
CA LYS A 178 -14.27 4.95 9.51
C LYS A 178 -13.71 5.23 10.91
N ILE A 179 -14.50 5.82 11.81
CA ILE A 179 -14.09 6.05 13.20
C ILE A 179 -13.92 4.71 13.93
N GLU A 180 -14.85 3.77 13.72
CA GLU A 180 -14.80 2.46 14.36
C GLU A 180 -13.61 1.62 13.85
N GLU A 181 -13.36 1.60 12.54
CA GLU A 181 -12.18 0.97 11.93
C GLU A 181 -10.87 1.55 12.48
N ARG A 182 -10.79 2.87 12.69
CA ARG A 182 -9.62 3.51 13.32
C ARG A 182 -9.46 3.14 14.78
N LYS A 183 -10.55 2.89 15.52
CA LYS A 183 -10.47 2.44 16.92
C LYS A 183 -9.97 1.01 17.02
N THR A 184 -10.46 0.11 16.16
CA THR A 184 -9.99 -1.28 16.13
C THR A 184 -8.52 -1.33 15.74
N GLN A 185 -8.11 -0.60 14.71
CA GLN A 185 -6.71 -0.54 14.28
C GLN A 185 -5.76 -0.02 15.37
N LYS A 186 -6.18 0.99 16.16
CA LYS A 186 -5.40 1.46 17.31
C LYS A 186 -5.32 0.42 18.44
N GLY A 187 -6.40 -0.36 18.64
CA GLY A 187 -6.41 -1.47 19.58
C GLY A 187 -5.42 -2.56 19.20
N ASP A 188 -5.42 -2.95 17.92
CA ASP A 188 -4.50 -3.96 17.38
C ASP A 188 -3.04 -3.50 17.48
N GLN A 189 -2.74 -2.24 17.09
CA GLN A 189 -1.41 -1.67 17.23
C GLN A 189 -0.94 -1.59 18.70
N ALA A 190 -1.85 -1.29 19.64
CA ALA A 190 -1.51 -1.29 21.06
C ALA A 190 -1.23 -2.70 21.59
N ALA A 191 -1.94 -3.73 21.08
CA ALA A 191 -1.68 -5.12 21.41
C ALA A 191 -0.31 -5.57 20.87
N ASP A 192 0.01 -5.26 19.61
CA ASP A 192 1.31 -5.58 19.00
C ASP A 192 2.49 -4.92 19.74
N LEU A 193 2.33 -3.66 20.15
CA LEU A 193 3.35 -2.95 20.93
C LEU A 193 3.55 -3.58 22.31
N LYS A 194 2.46 -4.00 22.97
CA LYS A 194 2.51 -4.69 24.27
C LYS A 194 3.18 -6.06 24.15
N ASP A 195 2.91 -6.80 23.09
CA ASP A 195 3.54 -8.10 22.85
C ASP A 195 5.05 -7.96 22.60
N ARG A 196 5.47 -6.95 21.82
CA ARG A 196 6.89 -6.61 21.64
C ARG A 196 7.55 -6.15 22.94
N GLU A 197 6.85 -5.37 23.76
CA GLU A 197 7.34 -4.96 25.09
C GLU A 197 7.57 -6.18 26.00
N ASN A 198 6.64 -7.13 26.01
CA ASN A 198 6.77 -8.38 26.76
C ASN A 198 7.95 -9.23 26.27
N GLU A 199 8.17 -9.30 24.95
CA GLU A 199 9.30 -10.02 24.36
C GLU A 199 10.65 -9.37 24.75
N LEU A 200 10.74 -8.04 24.65
CA LEU A 200 11.92 -7.30 25.09
C LEU A 200 12.18 -7.47 26.60
N HIS A 201 11.14 -7.45 27.42
CA HIS A 201 11.26 -7.71 28.85
C HIS A 201 11.82 -9.10 29.14
N HIS A 202 11.35 -10.12 28.42
CA HIS A 202 11.88 -11.48 28.53
C HIS A 202 13.36 -11.57 28.11
N HIS A 203 13.75 -10.88 27.03
CA HIS A 203 15.15 -10.80 26.62
C HIS A 203 16.04 -10.12 27.66
N LEU A 204 15.56 -9.02 28.27
CA LEU A 204 16.27 -8.34 29.36
C LEU A 204 16.48 -9.26 30.56
N GLU A 205 15.45 -10.02 30.94
CA GLU A 205 15.56 -11.00 32.03
C GLU A 205 16.59 -12.10 31.71
N LEU A 206 16.58 -12.64 30.48
CA LEU A 206 17.54 -13.64 30.03
C LEU A 206 18.98 -13.11 30.03
N ILE A 207 19.21 -11.89 29.53
CA ILE A 207 20.53 -11.25 29.54
C ILE A 207 21.00 -11.01 30.97
N THR A 208 20.11 -10.55 31.85
CA THR A 208 20.42 -10.34 33.28
C THR A 208 20.85 -11.64 33.95
N ASN A 209 20.13 -12.74 33.68
CA ASN A 209 20.48 -14.07 34.20
C ASN A 209 21.83 -14.57 33.68
N ILE A 210 22.15 -14.35 32.40
CA ILE A 210 23.45 -14.70 31.83
C ILE A 210 24.57 -13.88 32.48
N ALA A 211 24.38 -12.56 32.62
CA ALA A 211 25.36 -11.67 33.25
C ALA A 211 25.66 -12.11 34.70
N GLN A 212 24.61 -12.39 35.49
CA GLN A 212 24.77 -12.90 36.86
C GLN A 212 25.54 -14.23 36.91
N ARG A 213 25.29 -15.13 35.96
CA ARG A 213 26.01 -16.41 35.87
C ARG A 213 27.50 -16.18 35.58
N ILE A 214 27.82 -15.31 34.63
CA ILE A 214 29.20 -14.94 34.29
C ILE A 214 29.89 -14.31 35.50
N ASP A 215 29.24 -13.40 36.22
CA ASP A 215 29.81 -12.78 37.42
C ASP A 215 30.09 -13.79 38.55
N ASN A 216 29.21 -14.77 38.72
CA ASN A 216 29.41 -15.83 39.70
C ASN A 216 30.59 -16.75 39.32
N GLU A 217 30.71 -17.09 38.05
CA GLU A 217 31.81 -17.89 37.53
C GLU A 217 33.15 -17.14 37.62
N ASN A 218 33.18 -15.86 37.25
CA ASN A 218 34.35 -14.99 37.40
C ASN A 218 34.77 -14.85 38.86
N ARG A 219 33.82 -14.70 39.80
CA ARG A 219 34.12 -14.69 41.24
C ARG A 219 34.74 -16.02 41.70
N ALA A 220 34.21 -17.15 41.24
CA ALA A 220 34.76 -18.46 41.55
C ALA A 220 36.18 -18.66 40.99
N LEU A 221 36.41 -18.26 39.73
CA LEU A 221 37.72 -18.32 39.08
C LEU A 221 38.74 -17.39 39.77
N MET A 222 38.35 -16.18 40.16
CA MET A 222 39.21 -15.25 40.92
C MET A 222 39.62 -15.84 42.26
N LYS A 223 38.68 -16.45 42.99
CA LYS A 223 38.98 -17.13 44.26
C LYS A 223 39.96 -18.29 44.06
N LYS A 224 39.73 -19.15 43.06
CA LYS A 224 40.63 -20.26 42.72
C LYS A 224 42.02 -19.77 42.30
N ASN A 225 42.09 -18.67 41.56
CA ASN A 225 43.36 -18.05 41.17
C ASN A 225 44.14 -17.55 42.39
N GLN A 226 43.45 -16.93 43.36
CA GLN A 226 44.05 -16.51 44.62
C GLN A 226 44.55 -17.70 45.45
N GLU A 227 43.77 -18.78 45.55
CA GLU A 227 44.16 -20.03 46.22
C GLU A 227 45.42 -20.63 45.58
N LEU A 228 45.43 -20.78 44.25
CA LEU A 228 46.60 -21.28 43.53
C LEU A 228 47.84 -20.41 43.74
N LYS A 229 47.70 -19.07 43.70
CA LYS A 229 48.81 -18.15 43.98
C LYS A 229 49.37 -18.35 45.38
N HIS A 230 48.51 -18.59 46.36
CA HIS A 230 48.94 -18.88 47.73
C HIS A 230 49.67 -20.23 47.80
N GLU A 231 49.14 -21.29 47.18
CA GLU A 231 49.78 -22.60 47.10
C GLU A 231 51.17 -22.53 46.45
N TYR A 232 51.30 -21.83 45.33
CA TYR A 232 52.59 -21.62 44.65
C TYR A 232 53.60 -20.90 45.55
N LYS A 233 53.16 -19.88 46.28
CA LYS A 233 54.02 -19.15 47.21
C LYS A 233 54.52 -20.07 48.35
N THR A 234 53.63 -20.86 48.94
CA THR A 234 54.02 -21.82 49.98
C THR A 234 55.03 -22.84 49.45
N GLN A 235 54.85 -23.36 48.22
CA GLN A 235 55.81 -24.26 47.59
C GLN A 235 57.17 -23.59 47.32
N GLU A 236 57.17 -22.31 46.94
CA GLU A 236 58.39 -21.54 46.73
C GLU A 236 59.16 -21.34 48.05
N ASP A 237 58.45 -21.01 49.14
CA ASP A 237 59.01 -20.87 50.48
C ASP A 237 59.60 -22.21 50.99
N ASP A 238 58.89 -23.33 50.78
CA ASP A 238 59.38 -24.68 51.11
C ASP A 238 60.63 -25.05 50.32
N ARG A 239 60.65 -24.74 49.02
CA ARG A 239 61.83 -24.95 48.17
C ARG A 239 63.03 -24.15 48.67
N GLU A 240 62.81 -22.89 49.06
CA GLU A 240 63.87 -22.04 49.64
C GLU A 240 64.42 -22.63 50.94
N LEU A 241 63.54 -23.14 51.82
CA LEU A 241 63.94 -23.78 53.07
C LEU A 241 64.79 -25.04 52.82
N LEU A 242 64.36 -25.91 51.90
CA LEU A 242 65.11 -27.12 51.53
C LEU A 242 66.48 -26.78 50.94
N VAL A 243 66.56 -25.75 50.08
CA VAL A 243 67.83 -25.27 49.54
C VAL A 243 68.75 -24.77 50.66
N LYS A 244 68.23 -24.01 51.64
CA LYS A 244 69.00 -23.56 52.82
C LYS A 244 69.50 -24.74 53.65
N GLN A 245 68.65 -25.74 53.93
CA GLN A 245 69.04 -26.96 54.64
C GLN A 245 70.14 -27.73 53.90
N LEU A 246 69.99 -27.91 52.58
CA LEU A 246 70.99 -28.57 51.75
C LEU A 246 72.33 -27.83 51.78
N VAL A 247 72.32 -26.50 51.73
CA VAL A 247 73.53 -25.67 51.85
C VAL A 247 74.18 -25.83 53.23
N MET A 248 73.40 -25.85 54.32
CA MET A 248 73.93 -26.08 55.67
C MET A 248 74.58 -27.47 55.80
N GLN A 249 73.90 -28.52 55.34
CA GLN A 249 74.44 -29.88 55.35
C GLN A 249 75.71 -30.00 54.50
N LYS A 250 75.77 -29.34 53.33
CA LYS A 250 76.99 -29.29 52.52
C LYS A 250 78.16 -28.62 53.25
N LYS A 251 77.90 -27.54 53.99
CA LYS A 251 78.91 -26.87 54.82
C LYS A 251 79.37 -27.74 55.98
N GLU A 252 78.45 -28.42 56.66
CA GLU A 252 78.77 -29.37 57.74
C GLU A 252 79.58 -30.56 57.23
N ASN A 253 79.17 -31.17 56.12
CA ASN A 253 79.94 -32.25 55.48
C ASN A 253 81.32 -31.79 55.02
N ALA A 254 81.48 -30.53 54.58
CA ALA A 254 82.79 -29.97 54.26
C ALA A 254 83.67 -29.85 55.52
N LYS A 255 83.12 -29.35 56.64
CA LYS A 255 83.84 -29.31 57.92
C LYS A 255 84.25 -30.70 58.41
N ILE A 256 83.34 -31.68 58.34
CA ILE A 256 83.66 -33.06 58.75
C ILE A 256 84.78 -33.63 57.87
N ARG A 257 84.78 -33.34 56.56
CA ARG A 257 85.88 -33.75 55.67
C ARG A 257 87.20 -33.08 56.06
N GLU A 258 87.19 -31.78 56.36
CA GLU A 258 88.37 -31.06 56.87
C GLU A 258 88.87 -31.66 58.20
N GLU A 259 87.96 -32.05 59.10
CA GLU A 259 88.29 -32.75 60.36
C GLU A 259 88.89 -34.14 60.10
N ILE A 260 88.31 -34.92 59.18
CA ILE A 260 88.84 -36.23 58.77
C ILE A 260 90.25 -36.06 58.20
N GLU A 261 90.46 -35.14 57.25
CA GLU A 261 91.76 -34.85 56.66
C GLU A 261 92.80 -34.36 57.70
N PHE A 262 92.33 -33.70 58.76
CA PHE A 262 93.17 -33.30 59.89
C PHE A 262 93.57 -34.49 60.76
N TYR A 263 92.64 -35.39 61.10
CA TYR A 263 92.95 -36.60 61.87
C TYR A 263 93.78 -37.61 61.09
N GLU A 264 93.54 -37.77 59.79
CA GLU A 264 94.37 -38.60 58.90
C GLU A 264 95.83 -38.16 58.93
N ARG A 265 96.09 -36.84 58.86
CA ARG A 265 97.45 -36.28 59.02
C ARG A 265 98.09 -36.62 60.37
N ILE A 266 97.34 -36.56 61.46
CA ILE A 266 97.86 -36.93 62.81
C ILE A 266 98.17 -38.42 62.90
N ILE A 267 97.33 -39.27 62.29
CA ILE A 267 97.55 -40.73 62.27
C ILE A 267 98.80 -41.05 61.45
N GLU A 268 98.98 -40.40 60.31
CA GLU A 268 100.16 -40.56 59.45
C GLU A 268 101.45 -40.14 60.18
N GLU A 269 101.45 -38.97 60.84
CA GLU A 269 102.55 -38.51 61.69
C GLU A 269 102.90 -39.52 62.80
N LYS A 270 101.89 -40.08 63.47
CA LYS A 270 102.11 -41.11 64.52
C LYS A 270 102.52 -42.47 63.97
N ALA A 271 102.12 -42.83 62.76
CA ALA A 271 102.54 -44.07 62.13
C ALA A 271 104.03 -44.02 61.77
N GLU A 272 104.50 -42.86 61.29
CA GLU A 272 105.94 -42.60 61.09
C GLU A 272 106.72 -42.71 62.41
N ASP A 273 106.16 -42.23 63.54
CA ASP A 273 106.78 -42.37 64.86
C ASP A 273 106.83 -43.82 65.40
N VAL A 274 105.91 -44.71 64.97
CA VAL A 274 105.83 -46.11 65.44
C VAL A 274 106.77 -47.03 64.64
N ASP A 275 107.04 -46.72 63.38
CA ASP A 275 108.01 -47.46 62.56
C ASP A 275 109.46 -47.32 63.06
N ASP A 276 109.75 -46.34 63.94
CA ASP A 276 111.05 -46.14 64.56
C ASP A 276 111.28 -46.95 65.87
N GLU A 277 110.26 -47.61 66.46
CA GLU A 277 110.42 -48.33 67.76
C GLU A 277 110.05 -49.83 67.83
N GLU A 278 109.34 -50.48 66.89
CA GLU A 278 109.05 -51.92 67.01
C GLU A 278 109.19 -52.74 65.70
N ASN A 279 110.41 -53.24 65.52
CA ASN A 279 110.74 -54.40 64.70
C ASN A 279 110.23 -55.68 65.40
N ILE A 280 108.94 -56.00 65.32
CA ILE A 280 108.36 -57.27 65.81
C ILE A 280 107.61 -58.00 64.67
N ASP A 281 108.21 -59.13 64.32
CA ASP A 281 107.80 -60.18 63.40
C ASP A 281 106.43 -60.79 63.79
N ILE A 282 105.37 -60.58 62.99
CA ILE A 282 104.03 -61.17 63.16
C ILE A 282 103.60 -61.90 61.86
N ASP A 283 104.50 -62.73 61.32
CA ASP A 283 104.13 -63.88 60.48
C ASP A 283 103.67 -65.03 61.39
N LYS A 284 102.38 -65.01 61.79
CA LYS A 284 101.54 -66.16 62.25
C LYS A 284 100.30 -65.64 62.97
N ILE A 285 99.14 -65.66 62.30
CA ILE A 285 97.82 -66.08 62.81
C ILE A 285 96.93 -66.26 61.57
N ASP A 286 97.16 -67.37 60.88
CA ASP A 286 96.10 -68.07 60.18
C ASP A 286 95.35 -68.91 61.23
N THR A 287 94.04 -69.04 61.06
CA THR A 287 93.13 -70.06 61.64
C THR A 287 92.29 -69.67 62.87
N ALA A 288 90.96 -69.79 62.69
CA ALA A 288 89.81 -69.59 63.61
C ALA A 288 89.30 -68.14 63.70
N SER A 289 88.14 -67.73 63.17
CA SER A 289 86.77 -68.25 63.38
C SER A 289 85.85 -67.46 62.42
N HIS A 290 85.14 -68.01 61.43
CA HIS A 290 83.84 -68.70 61.55
C HIS A 290 82.94 -68.22 62.71
N ALA A 291 82.15 -67.16 62.47
CA ALA A 291 80.73 -67.03 62.87
C ALA A 291 80.23 -65.59 62.62
N TYR A 292 79.49 -65.36 61.53
CA TYR A 292 78.19 -64.66 61.48
C TYR A 292 77.78 -64.46 60.02
N ASN A 293 77.55 -65.58 59.35
CA ASN A 293 76.58 -65.66 58.28
C ASN A 293 75.24 -65.97 58.97
N GLY A 294 74.22 -65.12 58.82
CA GLY A 294 72.85 -65.47 59.24
C GLY A 294 72.10 -64.44 60.08
N MET A 295 71.62 -63.37 59.45
CA MET A 295 70.25 -62.92 59.65
C MET A 295 69.65 -62.49 58.32
N GLN A 296 69.28 -63.49 57.52
CA GLN A 296 68.02 -63.42 56.78
C GLN A 296 66.90 -63.18 57.80
N SER A 297 66.28 -62.01 57.78
CA SER A 297 64.87 -61.91 58.15
C SER A 297 64.24 -60.68 57.51
N LYS A 298 63.53 -60.94 56.41
CA LYS A 298 62.15 -60.47 56.20
C LYS A 298 61.83 -59.07 56.72
N MET A 299 62.07 -58.06 55.90
CA MET A 299 61.08 -57.01 55.70
C MET A 299 61.03 -56.71 54.20
N SER A 300 60.34 -57.63 53.51
CA SER A 300 59.59 -57.32 52.30
C SER A 300 58.62 -56.20 52.65
N GLY A 301 59.05 -54.97 52.47
CA GLY A 301 58.22 -53.79 52.45
C GLY A 301 58.41 -53.11 51.11
N LYS A 302 57.72 -53.62 50.08
CA LYS A 302 57.28 -52.79 48.95
C LYS A 302 56.72 -51.50 49.54
N ARG A 303 57.49 -50.41 49.57
CA ARG A 303 56.90 -49.08 49.59
C ARG A 303 56.63 -48.76 48.13
N ASP A 304 55.48 -49.23 47.69
CA ASP A 304 54.78 -48.66 46.56
C ASP A 304 54.81 -47.13 46.73
N MET A 305 55.47 -46.45 45.79
CA MET A 305 55.30 -45.02 45.53
C MET A 305 53.93 -44.78 44.88
N SER A 306 52.87 -45.25 45.54
CA SER A 306 51.48 -45.03 45.19
C SER A 306 50.67 -44.70 46.44
N ALA A 307 51.02 -43.60 47.11
CA ALA A 307 50.04 -42.86 47.90
C ALA A 307 49.25 -41.96 46.95
N VAL A 308 48.40 -42.61 46.15
CA VAL A 308 47.25 -41.99 45.52
C VAL A 308 46.39 -41.41 46.65
N ASN A 309 46.46 -40.09 46.78
CA ASN A 309 45.39 -39.16 47.14
C ASN A 309 44.04 -39.84 47.49
N LYS A 310 43.89 -40.28 48.74
CA LYS A 310 42.60 -40.55 49.37
C LYS A 310 42.50 -39.66 50.60
N ASN A 311 42.12 -38.41 50.37
CA ASN A 311 41.46 -37.61 51.39
C ASN A 311 40.01 -37.38 50.94
N GLN A 312 39.22 -38.43 51.14
CA GLN A 312 37.78 -38.43 51.04
C GLN A 312 37.26 -38.67 52.46
N ASN A 313 36.32 -37.82 52.89
CA ASN A 313 35.57 -37.80 54.17
C ASN A 313 36.12 -36.93 55.31
N GLN A 314 35.87 -35.62 55.20
CA GLN A 314 35.03 -34.93 56.18
C GLN A 314 33.85 -34.29 55.44
N ARG A 315 32.86 -35.11 55.11
CA ARG A 315 31.54 -34.68 54.64
C ARG A 315 30.59 -34.69 55.83
N SER A 316 30.76 -33.71 56.71
CA SER A 316 29.76 -33.36 57.72
C SER A 316 28.57 -32.72 57.00
N GLN A 317 27.48 -33.47 57.00
CA GLN A 317 26.10 -33.06 57.18
C GLN A 317 25.75 -31.60 56.81
N LEU A 318 24.94 -31.44 55.77
CA LEU A 318 23.71 -30.65 55.77
C LEU A 318 22.98 -30.81 54.44
N ASN A 319 21.75 -31.35 54.53
CA ASN A 319 20.61 -31.11 53.65
C ASN A 319 20.73 -31.45 52.15
N THR A 320 20.53 -32.73 51.83
CA THR A 320 19.84 -33.11 50.59
C THR A 320 18.35 -32.79 50.73
N ARG A 321 17.94 -31.58 50.36
CA ARG A 321 16.58 -31.31 49.90
C ARG A 321 16.63 -31.17 48.38
N GLY A 322 16.33 -32.27 47.70
CA GLY A 322 16.19 -32.28 46.26
C GLY A 322 15.02 -31.39 45.84
N THR A 323 15.28 -30.52 44.88
CA THR A 323 14.26 -29.90 44.03
C THR A 323 14.79 -29.89 42.61
N ASN A 324 14.45 -30.95 41.89
CA ASN A 324 14.24 -30.82 40.46
C ASN A 324 13.11 -29.81 40.24
N ARG A 325 13.37 -28.87 39.32
CA ARG A 325 12.44 -28.45 38.26
C ARG A 325 11.15 -27.74 38.69
N SER A 326 11.06 -26.46 38.34
CA SER A 326 9.83 -25.74 37.95
C SER A 326 10.28 -24.54 37.12
N GLN A 327 10.23 -24.62 35.78
CA GLN A 327 9.15 -24.00 35.00
C GLN A 327 8.06 -23.28 35.80
N SER A 328 7.92 -22.00 35.46
CA SER A 328 6.73 -21.15 35.51
C SER A 328 6.06 -20.94 36.85
N ASN A 329 6.11 -19.68 37.32
CA ASN A 329 5.06 -19.16 38.18
C ASN A 329 4.49 -17.87 37.56
N ALA A 330 3.31 -18.04 36.96
CA ALA A 330 2.31 -17.00 36.86
C ALA A 330 1.32 -17.21 38.01
N ASN A 331 0.97 -16.10 38.66
CA ASN A 331 -0.25 -15.82 39.42
C ASN A 331 -0.56 -16.61 40.71
N GLN A 332 -0.51 -15.86 41.82
CA GLN A 332 -1.34 -16.05 43.00
C GLN A 332 -2.68 -15.31 42.83
N ILE A 333 -3.80 -16.00 43.07
CA ILE A 333 -4.98 -15.52 43.84
C ILE A 333 -5.53 -16.74 44.61
N PRO A 334 -6.05 -16.59 45.86
CA PRO A 334 -6.04 -17.68 46.82
C PRO A 334 -7.40 -18.36 47.08
N GLN A 335 -7.25 -19.54 47.69
CA GLN A 335 -8.09 -20.16 48.73
C GLN A 335 -9.33 -21.01 48.38
N GLN A 336 -9.27 -22.20 48.97
CA GLN A 336 -10.35 -23.00 49.58
C GLN A 336 -11.37 -23.68 48.66
N THR A 337 -11.27 -25.00 48.52
CA THR A 337 -12.06 -26.00 49.29
C THR A 337 -11.84 -27.39 48.71
N GLN A 338 -11.79 -28.39 49.60
CA GLN A 338 -11.55 -29.79 49.31
C GLN A 338 -12.78 -30.41 48.61
N GLN A 339 -12.63 -30.95 47.40
CA GLN A 339 -13.49 -32.02 46.89
C GLN A 339 -12.68 -32.98 46.02
N THR A 340 -12.83 -34.27 46.33
CA THR A 340 -12.27 -35.44 45.66
C THR A 340 -12.82 -35.56 44.24
N GLY A 341 -12.03 -35.15 43.25
CA GLY A 341 -12.34 -35.29 41.82
C GLY A 341 -11.58 -36.47 41.17
N PRO A 342 -12.10 -37.01 40.05
CA PRO A 342 -11.66 -38.26 39.45
C PRO A 342 -10.27 -38.16 38.83
N LEU A 343 -9.52 -39.26 38.90
CA LEU A 343 -8.17 -39.46 38.36
C LEU A 343 -8.06 -38.94 36.90
N VAL A 344 -7.52 -37.73 36.72
CA VAL A 344 -7.22 -37.19 35.40
C VAL A 344 -5.96 -37.89 34.88
N TYR A 345 -6.15 -38.75 33.89
CA TYR A 345 -5.08 -39.41 33.14
C TYR A 345 -4.16 -38.35 32.53
N ILE A 346 -2.95 -38.22 33.08
CA ILE A 346 -1.89 -37.40 32.51
C ILE A 346 -1.31 -38.21 31.34
N PRO A 347 -1.52 -37.79 30.08
CA PRO A 347 -1.04 -38.54 28.93
C PRO A 347 0.48 -38.55 28.95
N GLN A 348 1.09 -39.73 28.86
CA GLN A 348 2.53 -39.83 28.73
C GLN A 348 2.98 -39.08 27.48
N LYS A 349 3.83 -38.07 27.65
CA LYS A 349 4.41 -37.29 26.55
C LYS A 349 5.16 -38.26 25.63
N LYS A 350 4.56 -38.55 24.48
CA LYS A 350 5.24 -39.25 23.39
C LYS A 350 6.50 -38.45 23.07
N VAL A 351 7.65 -39.10 23.19
CA VAL A 351 8.93 -38.53 22.78
C VAL A 351 8.83 -38.39 21.27
N GLU A 352 8.68 -37.15 20.80
CA GLU A 352 8.60 -36.79 19.39
C GLU A 352 9.81 -37.39 18.66
N SER A 353 9.55 -38.21 17.65
CA SER A 353 10.60 -38.81 16.84
C SER A 353 11.40 -37.70 16.13
N GLU A 354 12.68 -37.92 15.87
CA GLU A 354 13.49 -36.95 15.11
C GLU A 354 12.87 -36.64 13.74
N GLU A 355 12.20 -37.60 13.13
CA GLU A 355 11.50 -37.42 11.86
C GLU A 355 10.32 -36.43 11.96
N GLU A 356 9.61 -36.40 13.09
CA GLU A 356 8.52 -35.44 13.34
C GLU A 356 9.07 -34.02 13.54
N LYS A 357 10.23 -33.91 14.20
CA LYS A 357 10.94 -32.63 14.35
C LYS A 357 11.37 -32.09 13.00
N VAL A 358 11.93 -32.93 12.12
CA VAL A 358 12.31 -32.53 10.75
C VAL A 358 11.08 -32.03 9.99
N LYS A 359 9.97 -32.76 9.98
CA LYS A 359 8.71 -32.32 9.33
C LYS A 359 8.15 -31.03 9.92
N ARG A 360 8.37 -30.77 11.22
CA ARG A 360 8.00 -29.50 11.86
C ARG A 360 8.91 -28.37 11.39
N TYR A 361 10.22 -28.59 11.32
CA TYR A 361 11.17 -27.60 10.81
C TYR A 361 10.95 -27.29 9.34
N GLU A 362 10.66 -28.27 8.50
CA GLU A 362 10.32 -28.06 7.08
C GLU A 362 9.10 -27.15 6.93
N ARG A 363 8.03 -27.37 7.70
CA ARG A 363 6.84 -26.50 7.70
C ARG A 363 7.15 -25.08 8.17
N VAL A 364 8.01 -24.93 9.18
CA VAL A 364 8.46 -23.61 9.65
C VAL A 364 9.29 -22.91 8.57
N ILE A 365 10.23 -23.60 7.93
CA ILE A 365 11.06 -23.08 6.84
C ILE A 365 10.17 -22.66 5.66
N GLU A 366 9.19 -23.46 5.27
CA GLU A 366 8.27 -23.13 4.17
C GLU A 366 7.40 -21.90 4.51
N LYS A 367 6.93 -21.79 5.76
CA LYS A 367 6.21 -20.61 6.23
C LYS A 367 7.09 -19.36 6.21
N LEU A 368 8.33 -19.46 6.68
CA LEU A 368 9.30 -18.35 6.66
C LEU A 368 9.63 -17.93 5.22
N LYS A 369 9.81 -18.88 4.29
CA LYS A 369 10.00 -18.59 2.86
C LYS A 369 8.80 -17.82 2.28
N LYS A 370 7.57 -18.27 2.54
CA LYS A 370 6.35 -17.58 2.09
C LYS A 370 6.24 -16.16 2.66
N MET A 371 6.61 -15.95 3.93
CA MET A 371 6.64 -14.61 4.53
C MET A 371 7.68 -13.72 3.87
N LEU A 372 8.90 -14.23 3.63
CA LEU A 372 9.98 -13.49 2.99
C LEU A 372 9.62 -13.12 1.54
N ASP A 373 8.99 -14.02 0.79
CA ASP A 373 8.49 -13.73 -0.56
C ASP A 373 7.37 -12.68 -0.55
N HIS A 374 6.50 -12.72 0.46
CA HIS A 374 5.46 -11.69 0.64
C HIS A 374 6.09 -10.32 0.94
N GLU A 375 7.07 -10.25 1.84
CA GLU A 375 7.80 -9.01 2.13
C GLU A 375 8.56 -8.49 0.90
N ARG A 376 9.23 -9.35 0.14
CA ARG A 376 9.89 -8.97 -1.12
C ARG A 376 8.91 -8.39 -2.14
N LYS A 377 7.72 -9.00 -2.29
CA LYS A 377 6.66 -8.47 -3.16
C LYS A 377 6.12 -7.13 -2.66
N SER A 378 5.87 -7.02 -1.36
CA SER A 378 5.43 -5.77 -0.72
C SER A 378 6.44 -4.64 -0.93
N LEU A 379 7.74 -4.93 -0.76
CA LEU A 379 8.82 -3.97 -0.97
C LEU A 379 8.98 -3.54 -2.44
N ARG A 380 8.83 -4.48 -3.39
CA ARG A 380 8.78 -4.14 -4.82
C ARG A 380 7.59 -3.23 -5.16
N MET A 381 6.40 -3.52 -4.63
CA MET A 381 5.23 -2.67 -4.81
C MET A 381 5.41 -1.28 -4.21
N GLY A 382 6.02 -1.18 -3.01
CA GLY A 382 6.34 0.10 -2.38
C GLY A 382 7.33 0.94 -3.20
N ARG A 383 8.39 0.33 -3.75
CA ARG A 383 9.33 1.00 -4.65
C ARG A 383 8.64 1.51 -5.93
N LEU A 384 7.81 0.68 -6.55
CA LEU A 384 7.06 1.06 -7.76
C LEU A 384 6.09 2.22 -7.48
N GLN A 385 5.40 2.20 -6.34
CA GLN A 385 4.50 3.28 -5.94
C GLN A 385 5.27 4.59 -5.71
N TYR A 386 6.39 4.54 -4.99
CA TYR A 386 7.25 5.71 -4.79
C TYR A 386 7.76 6.28 -6.12
N GLN A 387 8.20 5.42 -7.05
CA GLN A 387 8.64 5.83 -8.37
C GLN A 387 7.52 6.52 -9.18
N ARG A 388 6.29 5.99 -9.16
CA ARG A 388 5.12 6.65 -9.77
C ARG A 388 4.81 8.00 -9.14
N GLU A 389 4.89 8.09 -7.80
CA GLU A 389 4.66 9.37 -7.12
C GLU A 389 5.74 10.40 -7.43
N MET A 390 6.99 9.97 -7.61
CA MET A 390 8.06 10.86 -8.07
C MET A 390 7.81 11.35 -9.48
N GLN A 391 7.46 10.45 -10.41
CA GLN A 391 7.10 10.83 -11.80
C GLN A 391 5.91 11.80 -11.85
N SER A 392 4.86 11.55 -11.06
CA SER A 392 3.70 12.45 -10.98
C SER A 392 4.05 13.82 -10.40
N LYS A 393 4.91 13.88 -9.36
CA LYS A 393 5.41 15.16 -8.83
C LYS A 393 6.21 15.93 -9.87
N THR A 394 7.06 15.25 -10.65
CA THR A 394 7.81 15.89 -11.73
C THR A 394 6.91 16.44 -12.83
N GLU A 395 5.79 15.79 -13.12
CA GLU A 395 4.83 16.26 -14.13
C GLU A 395 4.11 17.53 -13.69
N LEU A 396 3.58 17.55 -12.45
CA LEU A 396 2.92 18.75 -11.91
C LEU A 396 3.91 19.91 -11.76
N GLU A 397 5.15 19.63 -11.35
CA GLU A 397 6.22 20.62 -11.29
C GLU A 397 6.56 21.17 -12.68
N HIS A 398 6.61 20.29 -13.71
CA HIS A 398 6.84 20.71 -15.08
C HIS A 398 5.74 21.65 -15.58
N LEU A 399 4.47 21.29 -15.38
CA LEU A 399 3.32 22.12 -15.75
C LEU A 399 3.31 23.47 -14.99
N LEU A 400 3.70 23.48 -13.72
CA LEU A 400 3.87 24.71 -12.93
C LEU A 400 5.00 25.59 -13.50
N ARG A 401 6.15 25.01 -13.83
CA ARG A 401 7.27 25.75 -14.43
C ARG A 401 6.90 26.33 -15.79
N GLU A 402 6.20 25.56 -16.62
CA GLU A 402 5.76 25.98 -17.95
C GLU A 402 4.76 27.15 -17.87
N THR A 403 3.75 27.07 -16.99
CA THR A 403 2.77 28.14 -16.78
C THR A 403 3.40 29.41 -16.19
N VAL A 404 4.35 29.28 -15.26
CA VAL A 404 5.12 30.42 -14.75
C VAL A 404 5.93 31.09 -15.87
N GLU A 405 6.58 30.31 -16.74
CA GLU A 405 7.34 30.86 -17.85
C GLU A 405 6.43 31.53 -18.90
N GLN A 406 5.24 30.99 -19.14
CA GLN A 406 4.24 31.60 -20.01
C GLN A 406 3.81 32.99 -19.50
N VAL A 407 3.50 33.11 -18.21
CA VAL A 407 3.13 34.40 -17.59
C VAL A 407 4.31 35.39 -17.64
N ARG A 408 5.54 34.92 -17.43
CA ARG A 408 6.75 35.74 -17.58
C ARG A 408 6.93 36.24 -19.01
N GLN A 409 6.69 35.40 -20.02
CA GLN A 409 6.76 35.81 -21.42
C GLN A 409 5.67 36.84 -21.76
N GLU A 410 4.45 36.64 -21.26
CA GLU A 410 3.35 37.59 -21.44
C GLU A 410 3.71 38.97 -20.85
N ARG A 411 4.29 39.01 -19.65
CA ARG A 411 4.79 40.24 -19.02
C ARG A 411 5.87 40.92 -19.85
N LYS A 412 6.86 40.17 -20.34
CA LYS A 412 7.91 40.71 -21.23
C LYS A 412 7.31 41.31 -22.50
N ASN A 413 6.28 40.67 -23.07
CA ASN A 413 5.59 41.15 -24.25
C ASN A 413 4.74 42.41 -23.96
N GLN A 414 4.08 42.49 -22.81
CA GLN A 414 3.36 43.69 -22.37
C GLN A 414 4.31 44.88 -22.12
N LYS A 415 5.48 44.67 -21.49
CA LYS A 415 6.49 45.72 -21.33
C LYS A 415 6.98 46.23 -22.70
N LYS A 416 7.20 45.33 -23.67
CA LYS A 416 7.59 45.70 -25.04
C LYS A 416 6.51 46.48 -25.78
N SER A 417 5.24 46.10 -25.66
CA SER A 417 4.14 46.80 -26.35
C SER A 417 3.86 48.19 -25.75
N GLN A 418 4.00 48.35 -24.44
CA GLN A 418 3.90 49.66 -23.79
C GLN A 418 5.10 50.57 -24.13
N SER A 419 6.30 50.00 -24.26
CA SER A 419 7.51 50.76 -24.61
C SER A 419 7.49 51.30 -26.06
N MET A 420 6.79 50.64 -26.99
CA MET A 420 6.75 51.04 -28.40
C MET A 420 5.73 52.15 -28.72
N GLY A 421 4.86 52.55 -27.78
CA GLY A 421 3.82 53.57 -27.97
C GLY A 421 4.18 54.98 -27.48
N GLY A 422 5.32 55.16 -26.82
CA GLY A 422 5.74 56.43 -26.20
C GLY A 422 6.91 57.09 -26.92
N VAL A 423 6.76 58.36 -27.25
CA VAL A 423 7.75 59.23 -27.90
C VAL A 423 9.16 59.07 -27.30
N LYS A 424 10.12 58.78 -28.18
CA LYS A 424 11.56 58.67 -27.90
C LYS A 424 12.11 59.94 -27.25
N PHE A 425 12.17 59.99 -25.91
CA PHE A 425 13.06 60.92 -25.22
C PHE A 425 14.41 60.25 -24.97
N ILE A 426 15.39 60.77 -25.69
CA ILE A 426 16.82 60.46 -25.65
C ILE A 426 17.36 60.87 -24.27
N ASN A 427 17.68 59.92 -23.39
CA ASN A 427 18.80 60.05 -22.44
C ASN A 427 19.05 58.79 -21.59
N SER A 428 20.34 58.52 -21.37
CA SER A 428 20.98 57.46 -20.56
C SER A 428 21.00 56.08 -21.26
N VAL A 429 22.11 55.46 -21.66
CA VAL A 429 23.53 55.47 -21.25
C VAL A 429 23.70 55.20 -19.76
N GLY A 430 23.86 53.92 -19.43
CA GLY A 430 24.06 53.36 -18.08
C GLY A 430 22.92 52.41 -17.72
N GLY A 431 22.84 51.17 -18.20
CA GLY A 431 23.93 50.21 -18.32
C GLY A 431 24.07 49.45 -16.99
N GLN A 432 23.64 48.19 -17.00
CA GLN A 432 23.87 47.17 -15.98
C GLN A 432 23.05 47.29 -14.69
N ASN A 433 21.84 46.71 -14.67
CA ASN A 433 21.29 45.95 -13.54
C ASN A 433 19.93 45.28 -13.89
N ASP A 434 19.82 44.65 -15.06
CA ASP A 434 18.67 43.77 -15.41
C ASP A 434 18.77 42.38 -14.75
N ASN A 435 19.39 42.30 -13.57
CA ASN A 435 19.11 41.24 -12.60
C ASN A 435 17.96 41.71 -11.69
N GLU A 436 16.90 42.27 -12.28
CA GLU A 436 15.61 42.44 -11.61
C GLU A 436 15.22 41.05 -11.10
N ASP A 437 15.24 40.93 -9.78
CA ASP A 437 15.08 39.71 -9.01
C ASP A 437 14.02 38.79 -9.64
N LEU A 438 14.49 37.72 -10.28
CA LEU A 438 13.70 36.70 -10.99
C LEU A 438 12.69 35.96 -10.08
N SER A 439 12.75 36.25 -8.79
CA SER A 439 12.12 35.53 -7.69
C SER A 439 10.72 36.03 -7.35
N ASP A 440 10.39 37.30 -7.61
CA ASP A 440 9.09 37.85 -7.18
C ASP A 440 8.11 38.05 -8.34
N LEU A 441 7.32 37.00 -8.61
CA LEU A 441 6.04 37.14 -9.30
C LEU A 441 5.15 38.08 -8.48
N THR A 442 4.58 39.11 -9.10
CA THR A 442 3.62 39.98 -8.40
C THR A 442 2.38 39.19 -7.98
N GLN A 443 1.61 39.69 -7.00
CA GLN A 443 0.40 38.99 -6.55
C GLN A 443 -0.59 38.72 -7.71
N SER A 444 -0.75 39.68 -8.62
CA SER A 444 -1.60 39.53 -9.80
C SER A 444 -1.05 38.48 -10.78
N GLU A 445 0.27 38.39 -10.95
CA GLU A 445 0.90 37.33 -11.76
C GLU A 445 0.73 35.95 -11.12
N ARG A 446 0.80 35.85 -9.79
CA ARG A 446 0.54 34.59 -9.08
C ARG A 446 -0.91 34.13 -9.26
N GLU A 447 -1.87 35.04 -9.14
CA GLU A 447 -3.29 34.76 -9.41
C GLU A 447 -3.49 34.28 -10.86
N ARG A 448 -2.82 34.93 -11.82
CA ARG A 448 -2.84 34.55 -13.23
C ARG A 448 -2.26 33.15 -13.47
N VAL A 449 -1.15 32.80 -12.83
CA VAL A 449 -0.56 31.46 -12.90
C VAL A 449 -1.53 30.41 -12.36
N ILE A 450 -2.22 30.70 -11.24
CA ILE A 450 -3.22 29.80 -10.66
C ILE A 450 -4.42 29.63 -11.61
N GLU A 451 -4.92 30.70 -12.22
CA GLU A 451 -6.00 30.65 -13.22
C GLU A 451 -5.60 29.81 -14.43
N LEU A 452 -4.39 30.01 -14.97
CA LEU A 452 -3.86 29.24 -16.10
C LEU A 452 -3.69 27.76 -15.75
N LEU A 453 -3.16 27.44 -14.57
CA LEU A 453 -3.03 26.06 -14.10
C LEU A 453 -4.39 25.39 -13.93
N LEU A 454 -5.35 26.07 -13.31
CA LEU A 454 -6.70 25.53 -13.13
C LEU A 454 -7.49 25.46 -14.45
N SER A 455 -7.08 26.19 -15.50
CA SER A 455 -7.67 26.06 -16.84
C SER A 455 -7.23 24.79 -17.57
N GLN A 456 -6.11 24.18 -17.16
CA GLN A 456 -5.61 22.95 -17.75
C GLN A 456 -6.32 21.74 -17.11
N GLU A 457 -7.17 21.07 -17.89
CA GLU A 457 -7.90 19.87 -17.46
C GLU A 457 -6.96 18.79 -16.89
N ARG A 458 -5.76 18.66 -17.47
CA ARG A 458 -4.72 17.74 -17.00
C ARG A 458 -4.26 18.02 -15.56
N VAL A 459 -4.10 19.30 -15.18
CA VAL A 459 -3.73 19.69 -13.82
C VAL A 459 -4.87 19.39 -12.85
N ILE A 460 -6.12 19.66 -13.25
CA ILE A 460 -7.30 19.32 -12.44
C ILE A 460 -7.37 17.81 -12.22
N ALA A 461 -7.16 17.00 -13.26
CA ALA A 461 -7.16 15.54 -13.15
C ALA A 461 -6.09 15.05 -12.17
N LEU A 462 -4.85 15.53 -12.29
CA LEU A 462 -3.75 15.19 -11.37
C LEU A 462 -4.05 15.61 -9.92
N LEU A 463 -4.60 16.81 -9.72
CA LEU A 463 -5.00 17.29 -8.39
C LEU A 463 -6.16 16.48 -7.83
N TYR A 464 -7.14 16.10 -8.64
CA TYR A 464 -8.30 15.32 -8.21
C TYR A 464 -7.89 13.90 -7.82
N GLU A 465 -7.03 13.26 -8.60
CA GLU A 465 -6.47 11.94 -8.29
C GLU A 465 -5.72 11.93 -6.94
N LYS A 466 -4.98 13.02 -6.64
CA LYS A 466 -4.24 13.16 -5.37
C LYS A 466 -5.12 13.55 -4.18
N THR A 467 -6.11 14.43 -4.38
CA THR A 467 -7.01 14.90 -3.30
C THR A 467 -8.09 13.88 -2.96
N PHE A 468 -8.50 13.08 -3.94
CA PHE A 468 -9.47 12.01 -3.81
C PHE A 468 -8.89 10.71 -4.34
N PRO A 469 -7.91 10.10 -3.63
CA PRO A 469 -7.37 8.81 -4.04
C PRO A 469 -8.55 7.84 -4.17
N MET A 470 -8.84 7.40 -5.40
CA MET A 470 -9.86 6.40 -5.63
C MET A 470 -9.49 5.18 -4.80
N THR A 471 -10.25 4.94 -3.74
CA THR A 471 -10.03 3.76 -2.92
C THR A 471 -10.22 2.57 -3.85
N SER A 472 -9.25 1.66 -3.90
CA SER A 472 -9.20 0.50 -4.80
C SER A 472 -10.44 -0.41 -4.74
N ALA A 473 -11.36 -0.17 -3.79
CA ALA A 473 -12.70 -0.72 -3.75
C ALA A 473 -13.64 -0.25 -4.88
N ASP A 474 -13.41 0.93 -5.48
CA ASP A 474 -14.28 1.48 -6.55
C ASP A 474 -13.83 1.06 -7.95
N THR A 475 -12.52 0.85 -8.18
CA THR A 475 -11.98 0.34 -9.45
C THR A 475 -12.48 -1.06 -9.79
N ASN A 476 -12.75 -1.92 -8.80
CA ASN A 476 -13.32 -3.24 -9.03
C ASN A 476 -14.84 -3.23 -9.33
N LYS A 477 -15.52 -2.09 -9.15
CA LYS A 477 -16.96 -1.96 -9.48
C LYS A 477 -17.23 -1.38 -10.86
N MET A 478 -16.25 -0.73 -11.49
CA MET A 478 -16.38 -0.17 -12.84
C MET A 478 -16.18 -1.18 -13.97
N ASN A 479 -15.81 -2.44 -13.68
CA ASN A 479 -15.69 -3.51 -14.69
C ASN A 479 -16.97 -4.34 -14.88
N TYR A 480 -18.12 -3.86 -14.40
CA TYR A 480 -19.43 -4.47 -14.63
C TYR A 480 -20.40 -3.41 -15.16
N GLY A 481 -20.40 -3.14 -16.47
CA GLY A 481 -21.48 -2.35 -17.03
C GLY A 481 -21.28 -1.67 -18.37
N GLU A 482 -20.87 -2.39 -19.42
CA GLU A 482 -21.30 -2.04 -20.79
C GLU A 482 -21.30 -3.29 -21.71
N GLY A 483 -21.95 -4.35 -21.23
CA GLY A 483 -22.37 -5.46 -22.09
C GLY A 483 -23.76 -5.16 -22.64
N ILE A 484 -23.84 -4.35 -23.70
CA ILE A 484 -25.06 -4.24 -24.52
C ILE A 484 -25.22 -5.59 -25.25
N PRO A 485 -26.34 -6.32 -25.09
CA PRO A 485 -26.55 -7.57 -25.80
C PRO A 485 -27.04 -7.24 -27.22
N THR A 486 -26.11 -7.12 -28.17
CA THR A 486 -26.47 -7.23 -29.59
C THR A 486 -26.63 -8.70 -29.94
N GLY A 487 -27.88 -9.09 -30.14
CA GLY A 487 -28.27 -10.45 -30.51
C GLY A 487 -27.68 -10.88 -31.86
N GLY A 488 -27.28 -12.16 -31.88
CA GLY A 488 -27.51 -13.09 -32.97
C GLY A 488 -27.03 -12.71 -34.37
N GLN A 489 -25.86 -13.23 -34.75
CA GLN A 489 -25.77 -13.95 -36.01
C GLN A 489 -24.72 -15.05 -35.94
N ASN A 490 -25.23 -16.26 -36.14
CA ASN A 490 -24.53 -17.50 -36.40
C ASN A 490 -23.68 -17.33 -37.65
N GLN A 491 -22.37 -17.58 -37.57
CA GLN A 491 -21.62 -18.10 -38.72
C GLN A 491 -20.41 -18.88 -38.23
N MET A 492 -20.45 -20.18 -38.54
CA MET A 492 -19.31 -21.07 -38.61
C MET A 492 -18.21 -20.43 -39.45
N SER A 493 -16.98 -20.42 -38.93
CA SER A 493 -15.81 -20.57 -39.78
C SER A 493 -14.73 -21.30 -39.00
N GLN A 494 -14.37 -22.47 -39.53
CA GLN A 494 -13.22 -23.24 -39.12
C GLN A 494 -11.95 -22.57 -39.63
N GLY A 495 -10.87 -22.67 -38.84
CA GLY A 495 -9.56 -22.96 -39.42
C GLY A 495 -8.47 -21.92 -39.25
N SER A 496 -7.33 -22.43 -38.78
CA SER A 496 -5.94 -22.10 -39.14
C SER A 496 -5.13 -21.11 -38.29
N SER A 497 -4.08 -21.72 -37.69
CA SER A 497 -2.67 -21.30 -37.60
C SER A 497 -2.31 -20.03 -36.83
N GLN A 498 -1.61 -20.18 -35.70
CA GLN A 498 -0.13 -20.19 -35.61
C GLN A 498 0.52 -18.94 -36.24
N GLN A 499 1.02 -18.02 -35.41
CA GLN A 499 2.44 -17.65 -35.30
C GLN A 499 2.66 -16.37 -34.45
N LEU A 500 3.64 -16.48 -33.54
CA LEU A 500 4.66 -15.48 -33.19
C LEU A 500 4.23 -14.05 -32.77
N HIS A 501 4.43 -13.74 -31.48
CA HIS A 501 5.57 -12.88 -31.09
C HIS A 501 5.84 -13.00 -29.59
N GLU A 502 6.96 -13.67 -29.29
CA GLU A 502 7.65 -13.68 -28.01
C GLU A 502 8.54 -12.43 -27.98
N ILE A 503 8.20 -11.44 -27.13
CA ILE A 503 9.09 -10.31 -26.84
C ILE A 503 9.89 -10.72 -25.61
N GLN A 504 11.08 -11.26 -25.87
CA GLN A 504 12.16 -11.36 -24.89
C GLN A 504 12.67 -9.95 -24.60
N ASN A 505 12.37 -9.44 -23.40
CA ASN A 505 13.15 -8.35 -22.82
C ASN A 505 14.34 -8.97 -22.08
N ASN A 506 15.47 -9.06 -22.79
CA ASN A 506 16.78 -9.14 -22.18
C ASN A 506 17.09 -7.76 -21.59
N GLN A 507 17.14 -7.67 -20.26
CA GLN A 507 17.92 -6.66 -19.57
C GLN A 507 19.00 -7.39 -18.81
N ASP A 508 20.17 -7.40 -19.45
CA ASP A 508 21.46 -7.65 -18.83
C ASP A 508 21.74 -6.46 -17.89
N ASP A 509 21.62 -6.68 -16.59
CA ASP A 509 22.21 -5.81 -15.58
C ASP A 509 23.64 -6.30 -15.38
N GLU A 510 24.60 -5.61 -16.01
CA GLU A 510 26.02 -5.73 -15.74
C GLU A 510 26.30 -5.18 -14.34
N ASP A 511 26.89 -6.04 -13.50
CA ASP A 511 27.52 -5.68 -12.23
C ASP A 511 28.79 -4.84 -12.51
N GLU A 512 28.71 -3.52 -12.31
CA GLU A 512 29.89 -2.68 -12.08
C GLU A 512 30.19 -2.63 -10.57
N ASP A 513 31.05 -3.54 -10.14
CA ASP A 513 31.92 -3.35 -8.98
C ASP A 513 33.00 -2.31 -9.34
N ASP A 514 33.03 -1.16 -8.65
CA ASP A 514 34.29 -0.41 -8.49
C ASP A 514 34.27 0.50 -7.23
N GLN A 515 35.20 0.14 -6.32
CA GLN A 515 35.96 0.94 -5.34
C GLN A 515 35.31 1.49 -4.06
#